data_AF-A0AAV4I7Q9-F1
#
_entry.id   AF-A0AAV4I7Q9-F1
#
_cell.length_a   1.000
_cell.length_b   1.000
_cell.length_c   1.000
_cell.angle_alpha   90.00
_cell.angle_beta   90.00
_cell.angle_gamma   90.00
#
_symmetry.space_group_name_H-M   'P 1'
#
loop_
_entity.id
_entity.type
_entity.pdbx_description
1 polymer ?
#
loop_
_entity_poly.entity_id
_entity_poly.type
_entity_poly.pdbx_seq_one_letter_code
_entity_poly.pdbx_strand_id
1 'polypeptide(L)'
;MMRDIASNQYLEYGTHEDHMYGTKLDTIRNIHSRGLMAILDVEPQAIKVLRTGTFTPIIVFIAAPTLPTLQEVQSVGSHWLNIVTWFAAGISDLLNVVTFLDASHRVAE
;
A
#
# COMPACT_ATOMS: atom_id res chain seq x y z
N MET A 1 8.77 19.56 1.07
CA MET A 1 8.16 18.50 0.22
C MET A 1 8.52 18.63 -1.26
N MET A 2 8.31 19.78 -1.93
CA MET A 2 8.53 19.90 -3.39
C MET A 2 9.95 19.58 -3.88
N ARG A 3 10.99 19.88 -3.09
CA ARG A 3 12.38 19.50 -3.43
C ARG A 3 12.57 17.98 -3.48
N ASP A 4 12.04 17.28 -2.48
CA ASP A 4 12.12 15.82 -2.38
C ASP A 4 11.36 15.14 -3.53
N ILE A 5 10.21 15.69 -3.93
CA ILE A 5 9.45 15.26 -5.12
C ILE A 5 10.30 15.41 -6.38
N ALA A 6 10.90 16.59 -6.60
CA ALA A 6 11.76 16.84 -7.76
C ALA A 6 13.00 15.92 -7.80
N SER A 7 13.43 15.40 -6.65
CA SER A 7 14.52 14.44 -6.53
C SER A 7 14.10 12.96 -6.56
N ASN A 8 12.87 12.65 -7.00
CA ASN A 8 12.30 11.30 -7.09
C ASN A 8 12.37 10.50 -5.76
N GLN A 9 12.16 11.16 -4.63
CA GLN A 9 12.16 10.51 -3.31
C GLN A 9 10.78 10.02 -2.86
N TYR A 10 9.74 10.33 -3.64
CA TYR A 10 8.37 9.88 -3.41
C TYR A 10 8.01 8.78 -4.41
N LEU A 11 7.37 7.74 -3.88
CA LEU A 11 6.74 6.70 -4.69
C LEU A 11 5.49 7.25 -5.38
N GLU A 12 4.67 7.98 -4.62
CA GLU A 12 3.47 8.67 -5.07
C GLU A 12 3.31 9.96 -4.27
N TYR A 13 2.69 10.96 -4.88
CA TYR A 13 2.34 12.21 -4.24
C TYR A 13 1.09 12.80 -4.90
N GLY A 14 0.31 13.56 -4.14
CA GLY A 14 -0.92 14.18 -4.62
C GLY A 14 -1.40 15.27 -3.67
N THR A 15 -2.47 15.95 -4.09
CA THR A 15 -3.11 17.01 -3.30
C THR A 15 -4.54 16.62 -2.97
N HIS A 16 -4.94 16.82 -1.72
CA HIS A 16 -6.31 16.67 -1.26
C HIS A 16 -6.61 17.75 -0.23
N GLU A 17 -7.74 18.46 -0.37
CA GLU A 17 -8.14 19.57 0.52
C GLU A 17 -7.00 20.59 0.77
N ASP A 18 -6.36 21.07 -0.30
CA ASP A 18 -5.21 22.00 -0.26
C ASP A 18 -3.96 21.51 0.50
N HIS A 19 -3.97 20.26 0.96
CA HIS A 19 -2.82 19.60 1.58
C HIS A 19 -2.13 18.65 0.61
N MET A 20 -0.80 18.58 0.69
CA MET A 20 -0.02 17.60 -0.07
C MET A 20 0.20 16.33 0.75
N TYR A 21 0.03 15.20 0.07
CA TYR A 21 0.22 13.85 0.59
C TYR A 21 1.22 13.10 -0.28
N GLY A 22 1.84 12.07 0.29
CA GLY A 22 2.70 11.20 -0.50
C GLY A 22 3.40 10.11 0.31
N THR A 23 3.78 9.07 -0.41
CA THR A 23 4.47 7.89 0.13
C THR A 23 5.96 8.03 -0.13
N LYS A 24 6.76 8.34 0.90
CA LYS A 24 8.21 8.52 0.76
C LYS A 24 8.91 7.16 0.68
N LEU A 25 9.85 7.02 -0.26
CA LEU A 25 10.64 5.79 -0.43
C LEU A 25 11.49 5.47 0.82
N ASP A 26 11.98 6.49 1.52
CA ASP A 26 12.74 6.31 2.77
C ASP A 26 11.91 5.65 3.88
N THR A 27 10.61 5.93 3.94
CA THR A 27 9.72 5.29 4.91
C THR A 27 9.66 3.78 4.66
N ILE A 28 9.55 3.38 3.40
CA ILE A 28 9.56 1.97 2.99
C ILE A 28 10.91 1.33 3.34
N ARG A 29 12.03 2.01 3.05
CA ARG A 29 13.38 1.53 3.43
C ARG A 29 13.53 1.33 4.93
N ASN A 30 12.99 2.26 5.74
CA ASN A 30 13.03 2.16 7.20
C ASN A 30 12.24 0.95 7.70
N ILE A 31 11.04 0.71 7.16
CA ILE A 31 10.24 -0.49 7.48
C ILE A 31 11.02 -1.76 7.16
N HIS A 32 11.63 -1.85 5.98
CA HIS A 32 12.49 -2.99 5.62
C HIS A 32 13.69 -3.15 6.56
N SER A 33 14.35 -2.06 6.96
CA SER A 33 15.50 -2.09 7.87
C SER A 33 15.16 -2.65 9.26
N ARG A 34 13.88 -2.57 9.65
CA ARG A 34 13.35 -3.14 10.89
C ARG A 34 12.95 -4.61 10.77
N GLY A 35 13.17 -5.23 9.60
CA GLY A 35 12.74 -6.60 9.32
C GLY A 35 11.23 -6.75 9.15
N LEU A 36 10.54 -5.65 8.83
CA LEU A 36 9.10 -5.60 8.64
C LEU A 36 8.76 -5.56 7.15
N MET A 37 7.58 -6.08 6.80
CA MET A 37 7.04 -5.98 5.44
C MET A 37 6.06 -4.80 5.36
N ALA A 38 6.32 -3.88 4.43
CA ALA A 38 5.40 -2.78 4.14
C ALA A 38 4.24 -3.27 3.26
N ILE A 39 3.00 -2.96 3.66
CA ILE A 39 1.81 -3.11 2.80
C ILE A 39 1.53 -1.74 2.18
N LEU A 40 1.53 -1.70 0.85
CA LEU A 40 1.37 -0.48 0.07
C LEU A 40 0.07 -0.55 -0.73
N ASP A 41 -0.81 0.42 -0.51
CA ASP A 41 -1.95 0.69 -1.38
C ASP A 41 -1.56 1.83 -2.32
N VAL A 42 -1.14 1.47 -3.53
CA VAL A 42 -0.56 2.40 -4.53
C VAL A 42 -1.09 2.05 -5.91
N GLU A 43 -1.09 3.03 -6.81
CA GLU A 43 -1.49 2.84 -8.19
C GLU A 43 -0.50 1.92 -8.95
N PRO A 44 -0.95 1.25 -10.02
CA PRO A 44 -0.09 0.33 -10.79
C PRO A 44 1.19 0.97 -11.34
N GLN A 45 1.21 2.30 -11.53
CA GLN A 45 2.40 3.02 -12.00
C GLN A 45 3.56 2.98 -10.98
N ALA A 46 3.27 2.98 -9.67
CA ALA A 46 4.24 2.92 -8.60
C ALA A 46 5.06 1.61 -8.62
N ILE A 47 4.50 0.52 -9.15
CA ILE A 47 5.16 -0.77 -9.29
C ILE A 47 6.46 -0.65 -10.09
N LYS A 48 6.52 0.23 -11.11
CA LYS A 48 7.74 0.43 -11.92
C LYS A 48 8.90 0.97 -11.09
N VAL A 49 8.61 1.85 -10.13
CA VAL A 49 9.59 2.43 -9.21
C VAL A 49 10.02 1.41 -8.16
N LEU A 50 9.10 0.52 -7.74
CA LEU A 50 9.40 -0.53 -6.77
C LEU A 50 10.14 -1.73 -7.38
N ARG A 51 10.08 -2.00 -8.68
CA ARG A 51 10.81 -3.13 -9.29
C ARG A 51 12.30 -2.81 -9.49
N THR A 52 13.05 -2.76 -8.40
CA THR A 52 14.50 -2.50 -8.39
C THR A 52 15.25 -3.57 -7.59
N GLY A 53 16.58 -3.57 -7.60
CA GLY A 53 17.35 -4.48 -6.73
C GLY A 53 17.18 -4.18 -5.23
N THR A 54 16.75 -2.97 -4.87
CA THR A 54 16.58 -2.53 -3.48
C THR A 54 15.20 -2.85 -2.91
N PHE A 55 14.18 -2.85 -3.77
CA PHE A 55 12.80 -3.15 -3.40
C PHE A 55 12.36 -4.36 -4.22
N THR A 56 11.98 -5.45 -3.55
CA THR A 56 11.49 -6.68 -4.22
C THR A 56 10.00 -6.87 -3.88
N PRO A 57 9.10 -6.10 -4.51
CA PRO A 57 7.68 -6.09 -4.13
C PRO A 57 7.00 -7.40 -4.51
N ILE A 58 6.11 -7.88 -3.64
CA ILE A 58 5.12 -8.91 -3.95
C ILE A 58 3.85 -8.20 -4.39
N ILE A 59 3.36 -8.51 -5.59
CA ILE A 59 2.18 -7.86 -6.17
C ILE A 59 1.00 -8.81 -6.08
N VAL A 60 -0.05 -8.39 -5.39
CA VAL A 60 -1.32 -9.13 -5.28
C VAL A 60 -2.37 -8.37 -6.10
N PHE A 61 -2.87 -8.98 -7.17
CA PHE A 61 -3.96 -8.43 -7.97
C PHE A 61 -5.28 -9.09 -7.56
N ILE A 62 -6.21 -8.28 -7.06
CA ILE A 62 -7.56 -8.74 -6.73
C ILE A 62 -8.45 -8.47 -7.95
N ALA A 63 -8.71 -9.52 -8.73
CA ALA A 63 -9.61 -9.43 -9.87
C ALA A 63 -11.07 -9.32 -9.41
N ALA A 64 -11.87 -8.53 -10.13
CA ALA A 64 -13.31 -8.52 -9.91
C ALA A 64 -13.89 -9.92 -10.12
N PRO A 65 -14.78 -10.40 -9.24
CA PRO A 65 -15.47 -11.66 -9.44
C PRO A 65 -16.40 -11.57 -10.66
N THR A 66 -16.76 -12.70 -11.27
CA THR A 66 -17.67 -12.73 -12.42
C THR A 66 -19.07 -12.24 -12.01
N LEU A 67 -19.86 -11.72 -12.96
CA LEU A 67 -21.20 -11.14 -12.70
C LEU A 67 -22.14 -12.01 -11.84
N PRO A 68 -22.23 -13.34 -12.02
CA PRO A 68 -23.05 -14.19 -11.15
C PRO A 68 -22.59 -14.14 -9.68
N THR A 69 -21.28 -14.09 -9.47
CA THR A 69 -20.64 -14.04 -8.16
C THR A 69 -20.68 -12.63 -7.56
N LEU A 70 -20.78 -11.56 -8.38
CA LEU A 70 -20.93 -10.18 -7.89
C LEU A 70 -22.25 -9.98 -7.12
N GLN A 71 -23.34 -10.63 -7.53
CA GLN A 71 -24.62 -10.56 -6.80
C GLN A 71 -24.55 -11.28 -5.45
N GLU A 72 -23.77 -12.36 -5.36
CA GLU A 72 -23.50 -13.08 -4.11
C GLU A 72 -22.60 -12.25 -3.18
N VAL A 73 -21.58 -11.58 -3.74
CA VAL A 73 -20.64 -10.71 -3.03
C VAL A 73 -21.30 -9.42 -2.53
N GLN A 74 -22.27 -8.85 -3.24
CA GLN A 74 -23.01 -7.66 -2.79
C GLN A 74 -23.90 -7.91 -1.57
N SER A 75 -24.30 -9.15 -1.29
CA SER A 75 -25.04 -9.49 -0.06
C SER A 75 -24.15 -9.53 1.19
N VAL A 76 -22.82 -9.62 0.99
CA VAL A 76 -21.83 -9.75 2.06
C VAL A 76 -21.14 -8.39 2.26
N GLY A 77 -21.82 -7.46 2.92
CA GLY A 77 -21.29 -6.14 3.31
C GLY A 77 -20.07 -6.15 4.25
N SER A 78 -19.46 -7.32 4.49
CA SER A 78 -18.41 -7.56 5.49
C SER A 78 -17.10 -8.07 4.88
N HIS A 79 -16.88 -7.91 3.57
CA HIS A 79 -15.76 -8.54 2.87
C HIS A 79 -14.38 -7.92 3.20
N TRP A 80 -14.33 -6.63 3.53
CA TRP A 80 -13.08 -5.97 3.99
C TRP A 80 -12.55 -6.58 5.29
N LEU A 81 -13.45 -6.94 6.23
CA LEU A 81 -13.05 -7.66 7.44
C LEU A 81 -12.52 -9.06 7.11
N ASN A 82 -13.11 -9.73 6.11
CA ASN A 82 -12.74 -11.10 5.71
C ASN A 82 -11.39 -11.16 4.98
N ILE A 83 -11.07 -10.19 4.10
CA ILE A 83 -9.73 -10.11 3.48
C ILE A 83 -8.68 -9.85 4.55
N VAL A 84 -8.91 -8.87 5.44
CA VAL A 84 -7.98 -8.56 6.53
C VAL A 84 -7.80 -9.76 7.47
N THR A 85 -8.88 -10.46 7.84
CA THR A 85 -8.78 -11.67 8.67
C THR A 85 -8.16 -12.86 7.94
N TRP A 86 -8.36 -13.02 6.63
CA TRP A 86 -7.72 -14.10 5.85
C TRP A 86 -6.21 -13.87 5.70
N PHE A 87 -5.80 -12.63 5.44
CA PHE A 87 -4.38 -12.24 5.48
C PHE A 87 -3.79 -12.37 6.90
N ALA A 88 -4.51 -11.95 7.94
CA ALA A 88 -4.05 -12.05 9.31
C ALA A 88 -3.99 -13.51 9.84
N ALA A 89 -4.88 -14.40 9.40
CA ALA A 89 -4.93 -15.78 9.86
C ALA A 89 -3.92 -16.70 9.14
N GLY A 90 -3.51 -16.37 7.91
CA GLY A 90 -2.60 -17.19 7.11
C GLY A 90 -1.12 -16.73 7.09
N ILE A 91 -0.83 -15.48 7.44
CA ILE A 91 0.49 -14.86 7.20
C ILE A 91 1.14 -14.30 8.48
N SER A 92 0.38 -14.18 9.57
CA SER A 92 0.86 -13.58 10.83
C SER A 92 2.02 -14.34 11.49
N ASP A 93 2.10 -15.66 11.31
CA ASP A 93 3.17 -16.47 11.92
C ASP A 93 4.50 -16.45 11.12
N LEU A 94 4.52 -15.91 9.90
CA LEU A 94 5.69 -15.99 8.99
C LEU A 94 6.26 -14.65 8.55
N LEU A 95 5.53 -13.54 8.74
CA LEU A 95 6.01 -12.21 8.36
C LEU A 95 5.66 -11.23 9.47
N ASN A 96 6.65 -10.48 9.95
CA ASN A 96 6.41 -9.31 10.78
C ASN A 96 5.72 -8.23 9.92
N VAL A 97 4.42 -8.38 9.68
CA VAL A 97 3.58 -7.47 8.91
C VAL A 97 3.21 -6.31 9.82
N VAL A 98 3.69 -5.11 9.51
CA VAL A 98 3.31 -3.89 10.24
C VAL A 98 3.00 -2.78 9.25
N THR A 99 1.89 -2.10 9.57
CA THR A 99 1.33 -0.87 8.98
C THR A 99 0.94 -0.96 7.51
N PHE A 100 -0.38 -0.92 7.27
CA PHE A 100 -0.91 -0.23 6.09
C PHE A 100 -0.30 1.17 6.08
N LEU A 101 0.55 1.45 5.08
CA LEU A 101 0.93 2.82 4.76
C LEU A 101 -0.27 3.45 4.04
N ASP A 102 -1.31 3.79 4.80
CA ASP A 102 -2.21 4.86 4.38
C ASP A 102 -1.34 6.13 4.39
N ALA A 103 -1.17 6.72 3.21
CA ALA A 103 -0.25 7.82 2.92
C ALA A 103 -0.71 9.15 3.55
N SER A 104 -1.02 9.16 4.84
CA SER A 104 -1.51 10.33 5.56
C SER A 104 -0.42 10.97 6.43
N HIS A 105 0.80 11.12 5.92
CA HIS A 105 1.72 12.10 6.51
C HIS A 105 1.30 13.50 6.04
N ARG A 106 0.43 14.16 6.81
CA ARG A 106 0.15 15.60 6.70
C ARG A 106 1.46 16.36 6.70
N VAL A 107 1.75 17.08 5.62
CA VAL A 107 2.68 18.21 5.69
C VAL A 107 1.82 19.43 6.03
N ALA A 108 1.73 19.75 7.31
CA ALA A 108 1.29 21.08 7.72
C ALA A 108 2.43 22.05 7.41
N GLU A 109 2.22 22.91 6.42
CA GLU A 109 2.67 24.30 6.54
C GLU A 109 1.52 25.11 7.15
#